data_AF-A0A1E1XIR8-F1
#
_entry.id   AF-A0A1E1XIR8-F1
#
_cell.length_a   1.000
_cell.length_b   1.000
_cell.length_c   1.000
_cell.angle_alpha   90.00
_cell.angle_beta   90.00
_cell.angle_gamma   90.00
#
_symmetry.space_group_name_H-M   'P 1'
#
loop_
_entity.id
_entity.type
_entity.pdbx_description
1 polymer ?
#
loop_
_entity_poly.entity_id
_entity_poly.type
_entity_poly.pdbx_seq_one_letter_code
_entity_poly.pdbx_strand_id
1 'polypeptide(L)'
;KSVEMVFVEFQFLDCSPEELETPVALPKPKPPQRIAFNFRKVVHLDATRHQERREALASMLSSKNPNSAIIKFTVVSEPLGKNKDAECQDVGFAVTDLKQIVKYGKDIIEEDVDVLDSRSSKVIGKLNVSIEMLAALKHILVESKRASRVPL
;
A
#
# COMPACT_ATOMS: atom_id res chain seq x y z
N LYS A 1 18.02 -3.72 -19.26
CA LYS A 1 17.58 -2.31 -19.16
C LYS A 1 18.11 -1.74 -17.85
N SER A 2 18.63 -0.52 -17.85
CA SER A 2 19.09 0.17 -16.64
C SER A 2 17.90 0.87 -15.98
N VAL A 3 17.78 0.77 -14.66
CA VAL A 3 16.78 1.51 -13.86
C VAL A 3 17.44 2.78 -13.37
N GLU A 4 16.95 3.94 -13.83
CA GLU A 4 17.54 5.25 -13.55
C GLU A 4 16.67 6.08 -12.61
N MET A 5 15.36 6.12 -12.85
CA MET A 5 14.38 6.78 -12.00
C MET A 5 13.38 5.78 -11.48
N VAL A 6 12.91 5.99 -10.26
CA VAL A 6 11.87 5.18 -9.64
C VAL A 6 10.81 6.05 -9.01
N PHE A 7 9.55 5.63 -9.13
CA PHE A 7 8.44 6.12 -8.33
C PHE A 7 7.79 4.92 -7.63
N VAL A 8 6.87 5.18 -6.70
CA VAL A 8 6.14 4.14 -5.98
C VAL A 8 4.65 4.35 -6.18
N GLU A 9 3.94 3.29 -6.54
CA GLU A 9 2.48 3.25 -6.58
C GLU A 9 1.95 2.17 -5.62
N PHE A 10 0.67 2.28 -5.26
CA PHE A 10 -0.03 1.22 -4.54
C PHE A 10 -1.52 1.23 -4.91
N GLN A 11 -2.22 0.17 -4.53
CA GLN A 11 -3.66 0.07 -4.73
C GLN A 11 -4.37 -0.07 -3.39
N PHE A 12 -5.42 0.73 -3.20
CA PHE A 12 -6.20 0.69 -1.97
C PHE A 12 -7.64 1.14 -2.20
N LEU A 13 -8.58 0.22 -1.92
CA LEU A 13 -10.02 0.42 -2.08
C LEU A 13 -10.38 0.91 -3.49
N ASP A 14 -11.26 1.90 -3.58
CA ASP A 14 -11.77 2.58 -4.78
C ASP A 14 -10.98 3.86 -5.12
N CYS A 15 -9.84 4.10 -4.47
CA CYS A 15 -9.01 5.26 -4.82
C CYS A 15 -8.40 5.06 -6.22
N SER A 16 -8.36 6.12 -7.03
CA SER A 16 -7.86 6.03 -8.39
C SER A 16 -6.33 5.87 -8.41
N PRO A 17 -5.74 5.19 -9.40
CA PRO A 17 -4.30 4.97 -9.48
C PRO A 17 -3.47 6.27 -9.40
N GLU A 18 -3.96 7.33 -10.04
CA GLU A 18 -3.29 8.64 -10.09
C GLU A 18 -3.18 9.30 -8.71
N GLU A 19 -4.07 8.95 -7.78
CA GLU A 19 -4.01 9.42 -6.40
C GLU A 19 -3.09 8.58 -5.50
N LEU A 20 -2.67 7.40 -5.98
CA LEU A 20 -1.94 6.40 -5.22
C LEU A 20 -0.52 6.15 -5.75
N GLU A 21 0.01 7.11 -6.50
CA GLU A 21 1.41 7.14 -6.94
C GLU A 21 2.14 8.36 -6.37
N THR A 22 3.45 8.22 -6.15
CA THR A 22 4.29 9.34 -5.74
C THR A 22 4.35 10.37 -6.89
N PRO A 23 4.14 11.69 -6.64
CA PRO A 23 3.96 12.69 -7.70
C PRO A 23 5.14 12.88 -8.66
N VAL A 24 6.33 12.40 -8.28
CA VAL A 24 7.55 12.49 -9.09
C VAL A 24 8.38 11.22 -8.91
N ALA A 25 8.99 10.76 -10.00
CA ALA A 25 10.06 9.79 -9.89
C ALA A 25 11.36 10.44 -9.38
N LEU A 26 12.14 9.68 -8.62
CA LEU A 26 13.42 10.10 -8.07
C LEU A 26 14.55 9.21 -8.61
N PRO A 27 15.79 9.72 -8.68
CA PRO A 27 16.93 8.91 -9.09
C PRO A 27 17.07 7.68 -8.21
N LYS A 28 17.30 6.52 -8.83
CA LYS A 28 17.55 5.27 -8.10
C LYS A 28 18.72 5.48 -7.13
N PRO A 29 18.54 5.22 -5.82
CA PRO A 29 19.59 5.43 -4.85
C PRO A 29 20.78 4.50 -5.11
N LYS A 30 22.00 5.02 -4.94
CA LYS A 30 23.20 4.19 -4.89
C LYS A 30 23.42 3.74 -3.44
N PRO A 31 23.69 2.45 -3.16
CA PRO A 31 24.02 2.03 -1.82
C PRO A 31 25.16 2.86 -1.22
N PRO A 32 25.10 3.29 0.05
CA PRO A 32 24.05 3.04 1.06
C PRO A 32 22.97 4.14 1.14
N GLN A 33 22.85 5.01 0.14
CA GLN A 33 21.93 6.14 0.15
C GLN A 33 20.46 5.69 0.19
N ARG A 34 19.60 6.54 0.74
CA ARG A 34 18.14 6.42 0.70
C ARG A 34 17.57 7.63 -0.05
N ILE A 35 16.43 7.43 -0.72
CA ILE A 35 15.60 8.51 -1.26
C ILE A 35 14.33 8.61 -0.41
N ALA A 36 13.79 9.83 -0.30
CA ALA A 36 12.56 10.08 0.43
C ALA A 36 11.55 10.74 -0.51
N PHE A 37 10.42 10.06 -0.74
CA PHE A 37 9.30 10.63 -1.49
C PHE A 37 8.44 11.55 -0.62
N ASN A 38 8.38 11.30 0.69
CA ASN A 38 7.52 12.01 1.66
C ASN A 38 6.07 12.15 1.19
N PHE A 39 5.60 11.16 0.43
CA PHE A 39 4.25 11.13 -0.09
C PHE A 39 3.28 10.66 0.99
N ARG A 40 2.14 11.34 1.10
CA ARG A 40 1.06 11.01 2.03
C ARG A 40 -0.28 11.06 1.32
N LYS A 41 -1.06 9.99 1.45
CA LYS A 41 -2.47 9.95 1.04
C LYS A 41 -3.36 9.72 2.26
N VAL A 42 -4.38 10.56 2.42
CA VAL A 42 -5.45 10.36 3.40
C VAL A 42 -6.64 9.75 2.68
N VAL A 43 -7.10 8.60 3.16
CA VAL A 43 -8.28 7.90 2.62
C VAL A 43 -9.42 8.03 3.63
N HIS A 44 -10.46 8.76 3.25
CA HIS A 44 -11.61 8.99 4.12
C HIS A 44 -12.48 7.73 4.23
N LEU A 45 -12.81 7.37 5.47
CA LEU A 45 -13.61 6.19 5.85
C LEU A 45 -14.82 6.59 6.72
N ASP A 46 -15.37 7.79 6.49
CA ASP A 46 -16.54 8.29 7.22
C ASP A 46 -17.74 7.33 7.12
N ALA A 47 -18.45 7.12 8.24
CA ALA A 47 -19.56 6.15 8.32
C ALA A 47 -20.80 6.57 7.51
N THR A 48 -20.98 7.87 7.25
CA THR A 48 -22.14 8.38 6.51
C THR A 48 -21.88 8.52 5.01
N ARG A 49 -20.63 8.78 4.64
CA ARG A 49 -20.25 9.08 3.24
C ARG A 49 -19.49 7.95 2.54
N HIS A 50 -18.88 7.04 3.30
CA HIS A 50 -17.96 6.03 2.76
C HIS A 50 -18.28 4.62 3.28
N GLN A 51 -19.58 4.31 3.40
CA GLN A 51 -20.04 3.02 3.89
C GLN A 51 -19.50 1.84 3.05
N GLU A 52 -19.48 1.97 1.72
CA GLU A 52 -18.94 0.93 0.82
C GLU A 52 -17.45 0.63 1.09
N ARG A 53 -16.63 1.66 1.33
CA ARG A 53 -15.22 1.50 1.72
C ARG A 53 -15.07 0.75 3.03
N ARG A 54 -15.93 1.05 4.00
CA ARG A 54 -15.93 0.41 5.32
C ARG A 54 -16.34 -1.06 5.22
N GLU A 55 -17.36 -1.36 4.42
CA GLU A 55 -17.80 -2.73 4.16
C GLU A 55 -16.75 -3.54 3.42
N ALA A 56 -16.10 -2.96 2.41
CA ALA A 56 -14.96 -3.57 1.71
C ALA A 56 -13.83 -3.90 2.69
N LEU A 57 -13.42 -2.96 3.54
CA LEU A 57 -12.42 -3.21 4.59
C LEU A 57 -12.86 -4.28 5.58
N ALA A 58 -14.11 -4.26 6.05
CA ALA A 58 -14.63 -5.28 6.94
C ALA A 58 -14.55 -6.68 6.33
N SER A 59 -14.89 -6.80 5.03
CA SER A 59 -14.80 -8.04 4.26
C SER A 59 -13.34 -8.50 4.11
N MET A 60 -12.44 -7.59 3.72
CA MET A 60 -11.00 -7.85 3.62
C MET A 60 -10.43 -8.40 4.94
N LEU A 61 -10.78 -7.79 6.07
CA LEU A 61 -10.29 -8.19 7.39
C LEU A 61 -10.89 -9.51 7.88
N SER A 62 -12.18 -9.76 7.61
CA SER A 62 -12.91 -10.94 8.10
C SER A 62 -12.68 -12.19 7.24
N SER A 63 -12.13 -12.02 6.03
CA SER A 63 -11.82 -13.14 5.14
C SER A 63 -10.79 -14.10 5.76
N LYS A 64 -10.99 -15.41 5.55
CA LYS A 64 -10.05 -16.46 5.98
C LYS A 64 -8.78 -16.50 5.13
N ASN A 65 -8.80 -15.89 3.94
CA ASN A 65 -7.61 -15.80 3.09
C ASN A 65 -6.57 -14.89 3.78
N PRO A 66 -5.34 -15.36 4.09
CA PRO A 66 -4.32 -14.53 4.72
C PRO A 66 -3.93 -13.31 3.87
N ASN A 67 -4.13 -13.36 2.55
CA ASN A 67 -3.73 -12.31 1.63
C ASN A 67 -4.86 -11.31 1.29
N SER A 68 -6.02 -11.39 1.97
CA SER A 68 -7.20 -10.59 1.61
C SER A 68 -7.12 -9.12 2.01
N ALA A 69 -6.20 -8.74 2.90
CA ALA A 69 -6.06 -7.39 3.40
C ALA A 69 -4.63 -6.87 3.23
N ILE A 70 -4.02 -7.20 2.09
CA ILE A 70 -2.68 -6.74 1.75
C ILE A 70 -2.76 -5.42 0.99
N ILE A 71 -1.96 -4.44 1.40
CA ILE A 71 -1.58 -3.32 0.54
C ILE A 71 -0.29 -3.72 -0.18
N LYS A 72 -0.34 -3.72 -1.51
CA LYS A 72 0.81 -3.97 -2.39
C LYS A 72 1.34 -2.63 -2.88
N PHE A 73 2.61 -2.37 -2.58
CA PHE A 73 3.38 -1.28 -3.15
C PHE A 73 4.20 -1.81 -4.32
N THR A 74 4.19 -1.09 -5.43
CA THR A 74 5.01 -1.38 -6.61
C THR A 74 6.05 -0.28 -6.75
N VAL A 75 7.33 -0.67 -6.80
CA VAL A 75 8.41 0.23 -7.21
C VAL A 75 8.47 0.18 -8.72
N VAL A 76 8.24 1.31 -9.40
CA VAL A 76 8.13 1.39 -10.86
C VAL A 76 9.30 2.19 -11.42
N SER A 77 9.90 1.71 -12.51
CA SER A 77 10.94 2.42 -13.24
C SER A 77 10.31 3.34 -14.27
N GLU A 78 10.60 4.64 -14.15
CA GLU A 78 10.23 5.64 -15.15
C GLU A 78 11.39 5.81 -16.16
N PRO A 79 11.14 5.65 -17.47
CA PRO A 79 12.17 5.84 -18.48
C PRO A 79 12.61 7.30 -18.62
N LEU A 80 13.91 7.53 -18.78
CA LEU A 80 14.48 8.86 -19.01
C LEU A 80 15.23 9.00 -20.35
N GLY A 81 15.49 10.25 -20.72
CA GLY A 81 16.40 10.61 -21.81
C GLY A 81 15.93 10.07 -23.16
N LYS A 82 16.79 9.30 -23.83
CA LYS A 82 16.48 8.69 -25.14
C LYS A 82 15.37 7.66 -25.10
N ASN A 83 15.03 7.14 -23.91
CA ASN A 83 14.00 6.13 -23.72
C ASN A 83 12.73 6.70 -23.10
N LYS A 84 12.57 8.02 -23.00
CA LYS A 84 11.41 8.67 -22.34
C LYS A 84 10.04 8.22 -22.86
N ASP A 85 9.98 7.74 -24.10
CA ASP A 85 8.75 7.26 -24.74
C ASP A 85 8.51 5.75 -24.54
N ALA A 86 9.40 5.07 -23.80
CA ALA A 86 9.21 3.67 -23.43
C ALA A 86 8.18 3.52 -22.30
N GLU A 87 7.61 2.34 -22.18
CA GLU A 87 6.70 2.02 -21.07
C GLU A 87 7.45 1.89 -19.73
N CYS A 88 6.78 2.34 -18.67
CA CYS A 88 7.17 2.08 -17.29
C CYS A 88 7.27 0.58 -17.00
N GLN A 89 8.14 0.20 -16.08
CA GLN A 89 8.38 -1.21 -15.74
C GLN A 89 8.42 -1.43 -14.24
N ASP A 90 7.69 -2.43 -13.75
CA ASP A 90 7.77 -2.88 -12.37
C ASP A 90 9.19 -3.35 -12.04
N VAL A 91 9.82 -2.70 -11.06
CA VAL A 91 11.12 -3.08 -10.51
C VAL A 91 10.94 -4.15 -9.44
N GLY A 92 9.94 -3.97 -8.58
CA GLY A 92 9.69 -4.89 -7.48
C GLY A 92 8.46 -4.52 -6.66
N PHE A 93 8.14 -5.41 -5.71
CA PHE A 93 6.92 -5.35 -4.92
C PHE A 93 7.23 -5.43 -3.43
N ALA A 94 6.58 -4.60 -2.63
CA ALA A 94 6.54 -4.71 -1.18
C ALA A 94 5.09 -4.86 -0.71
N VAL A 95 4.88 -5.55 0.41
CA VAL A 95 3.54 -5.85 0.91
C VAL A 95 3.42 -5.59 2.42
N THR A 96 2.27 -5.07 2.83
CA THR A 96 1.89 -4.93 4.24
C THR A 96 0.51 -5.52 4.47
N ASP A 97 0.33 -6.30 5.53
CA ASP A 97 -0.94 -6.94 5.88
C ASP A 97 -1.68 -6.16 6.97
N LEU A 98 -2.84 -5.60 6.62
CA LEU A 98 -3.67 -4.81 7.53
C LEU A 98 -4.25 -5.63 8.69
N LYS A 99 -4.34 -6.96 8.57
CA LYS A 99 -4.71 -7.81 9.70
C LYS A 99 -3.67 -7.76 10.81
N GLN A 100 -2.40 -7.48 10.50
CA GLN A 100 -1.36 -7.33 11.53
C GLN A 100 -1.60 -6.10 12.40
N ILE A 101 -2.08 -4.99 11.83
CA ILE A 101 -2.44 -3.79 12.59
C ILE A 101 -3.51 -4.12 13.64
N VAL A 102 -4.55 -4.86 13.24
CA VAL A 102 -5.62 -5.30 14.15
C VAL A 102 -5.09 -6.29 15.19
N LYS A 103 -4.33 -7.30 14.75
CA LYS A 103 -3.79 -8.37 15.60
C LYS A 103 -2.87 -7.84 16.68
N TYR A 104 -1.95 -6.95 16.33
CA TYR A 104 -0.98 -6.37 17.27
C TYR A 104 -1.50 -5.12 17.96
N GLY A 105 -2.62 -4.57 17.49
CA GLY A 105 -3.23 -3.40 18.10
C GLY A 105 -2.38 -2.13 17.97
N LYS A 106 -1.57 -2.03 16.92
CA LYS A 106 -0.68 -0.88 16.66
C LYS A 106 -0.65 -0.53 15.17
N ASP A 107 -0.51 0.75 14.87
CA ASP A 107 -0.22 1.23 13.52
C ASP A 107 1.18 0.81 13.06
N ILE A 108 1.42 0.83 11.75
CA ILE A 108 2.75 0.63 11.16
C ILE A 108 3.36 2.02 11.03
N ILE A 109 4.48 2.29 11.71
CA ILE A 109 5.12 3.62 11.73
C ILE A 109 6.59 3.47 11.35
N GLU A 110 6.98 4.10 10.24
CA GLU A 110 8.35 4.11 9.71
C GLU A 110 8.99 2.70 9.63
N GLU A 111 8.21 1.68 9.28
CA GLU A 111 8.72 0.31 9.20
C GLU A 111 9.31 0.04 7.80
N ASP A 112 10.49 -0.57 7.76
CA ASP A 112 11.13 -1.03 6.53
C ASP A 112 10.52 -2.38 6.09
N VAL A 113 9.87 -2.41 4.92
CA VAL A 113 9.38 -3.64 4.27
C VAL A 113 10.28 -4.04 3.11
N ASP A 114 10.53 -5.34 2.96
CA ASP A 114 11.37 -5.86 1.89
C ASP A 114 10.69 -5.68 0.53
N VAL A 115 11.46 -5.18 -0.44
CA VAL A 115 11.07 -5.09 -1.85
C VAL A 115 11.60 -6.34 -2.56
N LEU A 116 10.70 -7.18 -3.05
CA LEU A 116 11.01 -8.36 -3.85
C LEU A 116 11.10 -7.98 -5.33
N ASP A 117 12.08 -8.52 -6.05
CA ASP A 117 12.25 -8.29 -7.48
C ASP A 117 10.99 -8.72 -8.27
N SER A 118 10.62 -7.94 -9.28
CA SER A 118 9.38 -8.22 -10.04
C SER A 118 9.44 -9.53 -10.83
N ARG A 119 10.64 -10.06 -11.10
CA ARG A 119 10.88 -11.27 -11.89
C ARG A 119 11.39 -12.44 -11.04
N SER A 120 11.70 -12.21 -9.77
CA SER A 120 12.22 -13.24 -8.87
C SER A 120 11.85 -12.93 -7.41
N SER A 121 11.70 -13.96 -6.57
CA SER A 121 11.38 -13.74 -5.15
C SER A 121 12.59 -13.27 -4.30
N LYS A 122 13.59 -12.61 -4.92
CA LYS A 122 14.78 -12.11 -4.24
C LYS A 122 14.53 -10.71 -3.68
N VAL A 123 14.99 -10.46 -2.47
CA VAL A 123 14.99 -9.11 -1.88
C VAL A 123 16.01 -8.23 -2.62
N ILE A 124 15.56 -7.10 -3.16
CA ILE A 124 16.38 -6.14 -3.92
C ILE A 124 16.48 -4.77 -3.27
N GLY A 125 15.75 -4.54 -2.19
CA GLY A 125 15.76 -3.28 -1.46
C GLY A 125 14.76 -3.29 -0.31
N LYS A 126 14.58 -2.13 0.29
CA LYS A 126 13.60 -1.88 1.35
C LYS A 126 12.81 -0.62 1.03
N LEU A 127 11.53 -0.62 1.37
CA LEU A 127 10.64 0.53 1.31
C LEU A 127 10.23 0.88 2.74
N ASN A 128 10.41 2.12 3.15
CA ASN A 128 9.96 2.59 4.46
C ASN A 128 8.52 3.11 4.34
N VAL A 129 7.60 2.59 5.15
CA VAL A 129 6.17 2.93 5.08
C VAL A 129 5.60 3.25 6.46
N SER A 130 4.61 4.15 6.47
CA SER A 130 3.74 4.40 7.62
C SER A 130 2.29 4.24 7.21
N ILE A 131 1.53 3.45 7.97
CA ILE A 131 0.11 3.16 7.76
C ILE A 131 -0.62 3.37 9.10
N GLU A 132 -1.32 4.50 9.18
CA GLU A 132 -2.11 4.91 10.35
C GLU A 132 -3.59 4.61 10.10
N MET A 133 -4.11 3.52 10.66
CA MET A 133 -5.51 3.14 10.45
C MET A 133 -6.13 2.28 11.55
N LEU A 134 -5.41 1.96 12.62
CA LEU A 134 -5.87 1.09 13.71
C LEU A 134 -7.22 1.53 14.27
N ALA A 135 -7.38 2.83 14.54
CA ALA A 135 -8.60 3.40 15.10
C ALA A 135 -9.80 3.16 14.18
N ALA A 136 -9.63 3.40 12.87
CA ALA A 136 -10.66 3.17 11.87
C ALA A 136 -10.99 1.68 11.74
N LEU A 137 -9.98 0.81 11.66
CA LEU A 137 -10.16 -0.65 11.55
C LEU A 137 -10.92 -1.22 12.76
N LYS A 138 -10.59 -0.79 13.97
CA LYS A 138 -11.32 -1.19 15.19
C LYS A 138 -12.80 -0.81 15.11
N HIS A 139 -13.10 0.41 14.67
CA HIS A 139 -14.47 0.89 14.57
C HIS A 139 -15.28 0.10 13.55
N ILE A 140 -14.72 -0.14 12.35
CA ILE A 140 -15.32 -0.94 11.28
C ILE A 140 -15.62 -2.38 11.75
N LEU A 141 -14.68 -3.02 12.46
CA LEU A 141 -14.89 -4.38 12.96
C LEU A 141 -15.97 -4.48 14.04
N VAL A 142 -16.12 -3.45 14.88
CA VAL A 142 -17.19 -3.39 15.89
C VAL A 142 -18.56 -3.23 15.23
N GLU A 143 -18.68 -2.34 14.25
CA GLU A 143 -19.91 -2.16 13.46
C GLU A 143 -20.33 -3.46 12.75
N SER A 144 -19.39 -4.11 12.06
CA SER A 144 -19.66 -5.34 11.32
C SER A 144 -20.18 -6.46 12.24
N LYS A 145 -19.60 -6.60 13.44
CA LYS A 145 -20.09 -7.57 14.46
C LYS A 145 -21.48 -7.25 15.01
N ARG A 146 -21.88 -5.97 15.04
CA ARG A 146 -23.22 -5.56 15.46
C ARG A 146 -24.24 -5.85 14.37
N ALA A 147 -23.92 -5.51 13.12
CA ALA A 147 -24.77 -5.79 11.96
C ALA A 147 -25.04 -7.29 11.80
N SER A 148 -24.04 -8.14 12.04
CA SER A 148 -24.21 -9.61 11.97
C SER A 148 -25.02 -10.23 13.11
N ARG A 149 -25.43 -9.45 14.12
CA ARG A 149 -26.18 -9.92 15.30
C ARG A 149 -27.66 -9.52 15.28
N VAL A 150 -28.12 -8.75 14.30
CA VAL A 150 -29.53 -8.40 14.13
C VAL A 150 -30.21 -9.55 13.39
N PRO A 151 -31.16 -10.30 14.01
CA PRO A 151 -31.95 -11.29 13.30
C PRO A 151 -32.88 -10.60 12.29
N LEU A 152 -33.09 -11.23 11.12
CA LEU A 152 -34.17 -10.90 10.19
C LEU A 152 -35.54 -11.02 10.85
#